data_AF-A0A7Z1AWX6-F1
#
_entry.id   AF-A0A7Z1AWX6-F1
#
_cell.length_a   1.000
_cell.length_b   1.000
_cell.length_c   1.000
_cell.angle_alpha   90.00
_cell.angle_beta   90.00
_cell.angle_gamma   90.00
#
_symmetry.space_group_name_H-M   'P 1'
#
loop_
_entity.id
_entity.type
_entity.pdbx_description
1 polymer ?
#
loop_
_entity_poly.entity_id
_entity_poly.type
_entity_poly.pdbx_seq_one_letter_code
_entity_poly.pdbx_strand_id
1 'polypeptide(L)'
;MESDIERNAQDWFRFMVDTNLAPGLRALGFFGVGRRFRIEGASHWGEVLVEQARSFTARAVRFTVHVGVISRDEWAEQLRVRPYYPANEVTRTHAGWQAPIGELVTVAGHSIGELWWELEVGRPFDSLSNEVLTAVREFALPAIRTHMDRT
;
A
#
# COMPACT_ATOMS: atom_id res chain seq x y z
N MET A 1 -15.66 -30.24 -13.69
CA MET A 1 -14.78 -29.80 -12.58
C MET A 1 -14.76 -28.28 -12.68
N GLU A 2 -15.86 -27.65 -12.26
CA GLU A 2 -16.27 -26.29 -12.68
C GLU A 2 -16.86 -25.49 -11.51
N SER A 3 -16.58 -25.92 -10.28
CA SER A 3 -17.29 -25.49 -9.07
C SER A 3 -16.33 -25.23 -7.89
N ASP A 4 -15.19 -24.60 -8.16
CA ASP A 4 -14.26 -24.12 -7.11
C ASP A 4 -13.86 -22.65 -7.31
N ILE A 5 -14.43 -22.00 -8.34
CA ILE A 5 -14.30 -20.56 -8.57
C ILE A 5 -15.41 -19.79 -7.83
N GLU A 6 -16.03 -20.38 -6.81
CA GLU A 6 -16.60 -19.61 -5.70
C GLU A 6 -15.44 -19.09 -4.84
N ARG A 7 -14.72 -18.14 -5.44
CA ARG A 7 -13.54 -17.43 -4.94
C ARG A 7 -13.82 -16.88 -3.54
N ASN A 8 -13.15 -17.42 -2.52
CA ASN A 8 -13.13 -16.85 -1.17
C ASN A 8 -12.71 -15.37 -1.23
N ALA A 9 -13.08 -14.58 -0.22
CA ALA A 9 -12.80 -13.15 -0.11
C ALA A 9 -11.34 -12.78 -0.39
N GLN A 10 -10.39 -13.66 -0.06
CA GLN A 10 -8.96 -13.49 -0.37
C GLN A 10 -8.65 -13.52 -1.87
N ASP A 11 -9.26 -14.43 -2.63
CA ASP A 11 -9.09 -14.52 -4.09
C ASP A 11 -9.71 -13.33 -4.79
N TRP A 12 -10.88 -12.88 -4.30
CA TRP A 12 -11.52 -11.66 -4.81
C TRP A 12 -10.65 -10.43 -4.56
N PHE A 13 -10.06 -10.33 -3.38
CA PHE A 13 -9.12 -9.26 -3.03
C PHE A 13 -7.86 -9.29 -3.90
N ARG A 14 -7.23 -10.46 -4.07
CA ARG A 14 -6.08 -10.62 -4.97
C ARG A 14 -6.45 -10.23 -6.40
N PHE A 15 -7.63 -10.64 -6.87
CA PHE A 15 -8.10 -10.33 -8.21
C PHE A 15 -8.22 -8.81 -8.41
N MET A 16 -8.90 -8.09 -7.51
CA MET A 16 -8.97 -6.62 -7.55
C MET A 16 -7.59 -5.95 -7.55
N VAL A 17 -6.67 -6.45 -6.72
CA VAL A 17 -5.29 -5.94 -6.66
C VAL A 17 -4.60 -6.10 -8.01
N ASP A 18 -4.66 -7.29 -8.60
CA ASP A 18 -3.92 -7.60 -9.83
C ASP A 18 -4.53 -6.94 -11.08
N THR A 19 -5.86 -6.83 -11.16
CA THR A 19 -6.55 -6.31 -12.35
C THR A 19 -6.76 -4.81 -12.36
N ASN A 20 -6.90 -4.17 -11.19
CA ASN A 20 -7.26 -2.75 -11.11
C ASN A 20 -6.21 -1.93 -10.37
N LEU A 21 -5.87 -2.30 -9.13
CA LEU A 21 -4.94 -1.50 -8.33
C LEU A 21 -3.52 -1.52 -8.91
N ALA A 22 -3.00 -2.68 -9.27
CA ALA A 22 -1.63 -2.80 -9.76
C ALA A 22 -1.41 -2.03 -11.07
N PRO A 23 -2.29 -2.13 -12.10
CA PRO A 23 -2.16 -1.28 -13.29
C PRO A 23 -2.33 0.21 -12.98
N GLY A 24 -3.29 0.58 -12.12
CA GLY A 24 -3.52 1.98 -11.74
C GLY A 24 -2.33 2.60 -11.00
N LEU A 25 -1.74 1.87 -10.05
CA LEU A 25 -0.53 2.29 -9.34
C LEU A 25 0.66 2.41 -10.30
N ARG A 26 0.78 1.50 -11.29
CA ARG A 26 1.79 1.61 -12.34
C ARG A 26 1.61 2.85 -13.21
N ALA A 27 0.36 3.21 -13.53
CA ALA A 27 0.08 4.46 -14.25
C ALA A 27 0.48 5.71 -13.45
N LEU A 28 0.51 5.63 -12.12
CA LEU A 28 1.01 6.69 -11.23
C LEU A 28 2.54 6.70 -11.07
N GLY A 29 3.26 5.79 -11.74
CA GLY A 29 4.72 5.69 -11.71
C GLY A 29 5.27 4.73 -10.65
N PHE A 30 4.40 3.98 -9.96
CA PHE A 30 4.86 2.93 -9.07
C PHE A 30 5.23 1.65 -9.86
N PHE A 31 6.09 0.83 -9.29
CA PHE A 31 6.40 -0.52 -9.77
C PHE A 31 6.29 -1.51 -8.61
N GLY A 32 6.02 -2.78 -8.91
CA GLY A 32 5.79 -3.78 -7.87
C GLY A 32 4.77 -4.82 -8.28
N VAL A 33 4.58 -5.78 -7.38
CA VAL A 33 3.71 -6.95 -7.54
C VAL A 33 3.01 -7.27 -6.23
N GLY A 34 1.85 -7.93 -6.32
CA GLY A 34 1.04 -8.25 -5.15
C GLY A 34 0.57 -6.98 -4.46
N ARG A 35 0.85 -6.84 -3.17
CA ARG A 35 0.29 -5.78 -2.32
C ARG A 35 1.23 -4.59 -2.08
N ARG A 36 2.46 -4.64 -2.58
CA ARG A 36 3.49 -3.65 -2.28
C ARG A 36 4.02 -3.04 -3.58
N PHE A 37 3.96 -1.72 -3.64
CA PHE A 37 4.32 -0.92 -4.81
C PHE A 37 5.26 0.19 -4.39
N ARG A 38 6.27 0.46 -5.19
CA ARG A 38 7.33 1.42 -4.89
C ARG A 38 7.48 2.43 -6.00
N ILE A 39 7.98 3.60 -5.66
CA ILE A 39 8.39 4.63 -6.61
C ILE A 39 9.82 5.04 -6.27
N GLU A 40 10.63 5.23 -7.30
CA GLU A 40 12.03 5.63 -7.10
C GLU A 40 12.14 7.14 -6.88
N GLY A 41 12.88 7.53 -5.85
CA GLY A 41 13.53 8.83 -5.72
C GLY A 41 15.05 8.70 -5.86
N ALA A 42 15.74 9.85 -5.81
CA ALA A 42 17.20 9.92 -6.00
C ALA A 42 17.96 9.15 -4.89
N SER A 43 17.65 9.45 -3.63
CA SER A 43 18.26 8.82 -2.44
C SER A 43 17.26 8.00 -1.61
N HIS A 44 15.99 8.02 -2.00
CA HIS A 44 14.88 7.44 -1.26
C HIS A 44 14.02 6.53 -2.15
N TRP A 45 13.28 5.62 -1.54
CA TRP A 45 12.18 4.91 -2.16
C TRP A 45 10.88 5.27 -1.47
N GLY A 46 9.87 5.65 -2.23
CA GLY A 46 8.50 5.72 -1.75
C GLY A 46 7.85 4.34 -1.83
N GLU A 47 6.98 4.01 -0.88
CA GLU A 47 6.24 2.76 -0.83
C GLU A 47 4.76 2.99 -0.56
N VAL A 48 3.92 2.20 -1.22
CA VAL A 48 2.49 2.00 -0.99
C VAL A 48 2.28 0.52 -0.72
N LEU A 49 1.72 0.19 0.45
CA LEU A 49 1.37 -1.16 0.88
C LEU A 49 -0.15 -1.25 1.06
N VAL A 50 -0.79 -2.13 0.30
CA VAL A 50 -2.21 -2.46 0.47
C VAL A 50 -2.32 -3.52 1.57
N GLU A 51 -2.61 -3.07 2.79
CA GLU A 51 -2.68 -3.92 3.97
C GLU A 51 -4.09 -4.44 4.20
N GLN A 52 -4.22 -5.76 4.22
CA GLN A 52 -5.47 -6.43 4.57
C GLN A 52 -5.58 -6.55 6.10
N ALA A 53 -6.75 -6.26 6.66
CA ALA A 53 -7.03 -6.53 8.06
C ALA A 53 -6.86 -8.03 8.37
N ARG A 54 -6.31 -8.34 9.56
CA ARG A 54 -6.16 -9.73 10.01
C ARG A 54 -7.51 -10.42 10.21
N SER A 55 -8.54 -9.67 10.59
CA SER A 55 -9.92 -10.12 10.64
C SER A 55 -10.57 -9.93 9.27
N PHE A 56 -11.03 -11.02 8.68
CA PHE A 56 -11.86 -11.02 7.48
C PHE A 56 -12.99 -12.03 7.66
N THR A 57 -14.05 -11.88 6.86
CA THR A 57 -15.12 -12.88 6.78
C THR A 57 -15.04 -13.61 5.45
N ALA A 58 -15.76 -14.73 5.32
CA ALA A 58 -15.90 -15.40 4.03
C ALA A 58 -16.55 -14.51 2.95
N ARG A 59 -17.20 -13.41 3.33
CA ARG A 59 -17.99 -12.54 2.43
C ARG A 59 -17.34 -11.19 2.14
N ALA A 60 -16.40 -10.74 2.98
CA ALA A 60 -15.80 -9.43 2.83
C ALA A 60 -14.37 -9.38 3.37
N VAL A 61 -13.55 -8.58 2.67
CA VAL A 61 -12.21 -8.21 3.10
C VAL A 61 -12.20 -6.73 3.43
N ARG A 62 -11.72 -6.40 4.64
CA ARG A 62 -11.40 -5.02 5.02
C ARG A 62 -9.91 -4.78 4.81
N PHE A 63 -9.55 -3.63 4.24
CA PHE A 63 -8.15 -3.28 3.97
C PHE A 63 -7.92 -1.78 4.04
N THR A 64 -6.67 -1.40 4.22
CA THR A 64 -6.20 -0.02 4.19
C THR A 64 -4.96 0.09 3.30
N VAL A 65 -4.47 1.31 3.12
CA VAL A 65 -3.20 1.59 2.45
C VAL A 65 -2.26 2.22 3.46
N HIS A 66 -1.09 1.62 3.64
CA HIS A 66 0.03 2.24 4.32
C HIS A 66 0.97 2.85 3.29
N VAL A 67 1.54 3.99 3.65
CA VAL A 67 2.53 4.68 2.83
C VAL A 67 3.82 4.82 3.63
N GLY A 68 4.94 4.92 2.93
CA GLY A 68 6.20 5.23 3.58
C GLY A 68 7.28 5.70 2.63
N VAL A 69 8.35 6.20 3.21
CA VAL A 69 9.59 6.58 2.54
C VAL A 69 10.74 5.89 3.24
N ILE A 70 11.59 5.21 2.47
CA ILE A 70 12.75 4.46 2.94
C ILE A 70 14.01 5.10 2.38
N SER A 71 14.99 5.42 3.22
CA SER A 71 16.29 5.93 2.78
C SER A 71 17.17 4.79 2.24
N ARG A 72 17.78 5.01 1.06
CA ARG A 72 18.72 4.05 0.45
C ARG A 72 20.01 3.95 1.26
N ASP A 73 20.47 5.06 1.83
CA ASP A 73 21.71 5.14 2.60
C ASP A 73 21.54 4.56 4.00
N GLU A 74 20.46 4.90 4.72
CA GLU A 74 20.19 4.30 6.04
C GLU A 74 19.99 2.78 5.92
N TRP A 75 19.38 2.32 4.83
CA TRP A 75 19.26 0.90 4.54
C TRP A 75 20.62 0.22 4.34
N ALA A 76 21.52 0.85 3.59
CA ALA A 76 22.87 0.34 3.37
C ALA A 76 23.70 0.33 4.67
N GLU A 77 23.54 1.34 5.54
CA GLU A 77 24.21 1.40 6.83
C GLU A 77 23.68 0.36 7.82
N GLN A 78 22.37 0.13 7.87
CA GLN A 78 21.78 -0.92 8.70
C GLN A 78 22.31 -2.32 8.33
N LEU A 79 22.48 -2.60 7.04
CA LEU A 79 23.10 -3.86 6.56
C LEU A 79 24.58 -3.98 6.97
N ARG A 80 25.31 -2.87 7.11
CA ARG A 80 26.72 -2.87 7.57
C ARG A 80 26.84 -3.14 9.07
N VAL A 81 25.94 -2.59 9.88
CA VAL A 81 25.99 -2.73 11.35
C VAL A 81 25.46 -4.10 11.81
N ARG A 82 24.55 -4.73 11.06
CA ARG A 82 23.94 -6.01 11.43
C ARG A 82 23.90 -7.04 10.28
N PRO A 83 25.05 -7.55 9.84
CA PRO A 83 25.13 -8.47 8.69
C PRO A 83 24.42 -9.82 8.89
N TYR A 84 24.11 -10.22 10.13
CA TYR A 84 23.39 -11.47 10.45
C TYR A 84 21.89 -11.29 10.72
N TYR A 85 21.36 -10.07 10.68
CA TYR A 85 19.92 -9.88 10.70
C TYR A 85 19.39 -10.21 9.30
N PRO A 86 18.47 -11.16 9.14
CA PRO A 86 17.87 -11.37 7.84
C PRO A 86 17.25 -10.05 7.42
N ALA A 87 17.53 -9.61 6.18
CA ALA A 87 16.86 -8.48 5.53
C ALA A 87 15.38 -8.83 5.29
N ASN A 88 14.65 -9.11 6.36
CA ASN A 88 13.25 -9.49 6.34
C ASN A 88 12.42 -8.22 6.21
N GLU A 89 11.20 -8.36 5.70
CA GLU A 89 10.32 -7.22 5.43
C GLU A 89 9.98 -6.40 6.69
N VAL A 90 10.13 -7.00 7.88
CA VAL A 90 9.88 -6.38 9.19
C VAL A 90 11.02 -5.45 9.63
N THR A 91 12.25 -5.65 9.16
CA THR A 91 13.34 -4.68 9.40
C THR A 91 13.33 -3.53 8.41
N ARG A 92 12.79 -3.75 7.20
CA ARG A 92 12.62 -2.70 6.18
C ARG A 92 11.62 -1.61 6.60
N THR A 93 10.66 -1.95 7.46
CA THR A 93 9.64 -1.02 7.98
C THR A 93 10.18 0.00 9.00
N HIS A 94 11.43 -0.09 9.45
CA HIS A 94 11.97 0.80 10.48
C HIS A 94 12.94 1.88 9.98
N ALA A 95 13.18 1.97 8.67
CA ALA A 95 14.17 2.88 8.08
C ALA A 95 13.53 4.07 7.34
N GLY A 96 12.63 4.81 8.01
CA GLY A 96 12.10 6.08 7.50
C GLY A 96 10.66 6.41 7.94
N TRP A 97 10.03 7.36 7.24
CA TRP A 97 8.68 7.84 7.54
C TRP A 97 7.63 6.84 7.06
N GLN A 98 6.59 6.60 7.88
CA GLN A 98 5.43 5.80 7.51
C GLN A 98 4.14 6.39 8.10
N ALA A 99 3.03 6.21 7.41
CA ALA A 99 1.70 6.58 7.90
C ALA A 99 0.60 5.72 7.23
N PRO A 100 -0.52 5.41 7.92
CA PRO A 100 -1.72 4.97 7.24
C PRO A 100 -2.27 6.10 6.36
N ILE A 101 -2.84 5.79 5.20
CA ILE A 101 -3.31 6.81 4.26
C ILE A 101 -4.39 7.71 4.86
N GLY A 102 -5.20 7.19 5.79
CA GLY A 102 -6.22 7.96 6.51
C GLY A 102 -5.63 9.13 7.29
N GLU A 103 -4.37 9.04 7.75
CA GLU A 103 -3.73 10.13 8.45
C GLU A 103 -3.46 11.32 7.51
N LEU A 104 -3.32 11.06 6.21
CA LEU A 104 -3.02 12.04 5.18
C LEU A 104 -4.28 12.71 4.61
N VAL A 105 -5.44 12.08 4.75
CA VAL A 105 -6.70 12.62 4.25
C VAL A 105 -7.23 13.62 5.27
N THR A 106 -7.29 14.90 4.88
CA THR A 106 -7.80 15.97 5.74
C THR A 106 -9.19 16.43 5.30
N VAL A 107 -10.13 16.45 6.24
CA VAL A 107 -11.47 17.04 6.07
C VAL A 107 -11.61 18.20 7.04
N ALA A 108 -11.98 19.38 6.54
CA ALA A 108 -12.05 20.61 7.33
C ALA A 108 -10.76 20.93 8.13
N GLY A 109 -9.58 20.58 7.58
CA GLY A 109 -8.29 20.80 8.22
C GLY A 109 -7.88 19.75 9.26
N HIS A 110 -8.70 18.72 9.48
CA HIS A 110 -8.40 17.64 10.41
C HIS A 110 -8.19 16.32 9.69
N SER A 111 -7.18 15.58 10.11
CA SER A 111 -6.95 14.21 9.65
C SER A 111 -8.13 13.31 10.05
N ILE A 112 -8.58 12.45 9.13
CA ILE A 112 -9.64 11.48 9.43
C ILE A 112 -9.12 10.27 10.24
N GLY A 113 -7.81 10.17 10.45
CA GLY A 113 -7.17 9.11 11.22
C GLY A 113 -7.08 7.81 10.43
N GLU A 114 -8.06 6.92 10.58
CA GLU A 114 -8.06 5.64 9.89
C GLU A 114 -9.00 5.64 8.69
N LEU A 115 -8.49 5.25 7.52
CA LEU A 115 -9.29 5.02 6.32
C LEU A 115 -9.24 3.54 5.96
N TRP A 116 -10.40 2.91 5.98
CA TRP A 116 -10.57 1.49 5.68
C TRP A 116 -11.60 1.31 4.58
N TRP A 117 -11.25 0.51 3.60
CA TRP A 117 -12.13 0.06 2.54
C TRP A 117 -12.63 -1.35 2.81
N GLU A 118 -13.80 -1.68 2.25
CA GLU A 118 -14.38 -3.01 2.30
C GLU A 118 -14.65 -3.51 0.89
N LEU A 119 -14.17 -4.72 0.61
CA LEU A 119 -14.42 -5.44 -0.62
C LEU A 119 -15.36 -6.61 -0.33
N GLU A 120 -16.58 -6.55 -0.87
CA GLU A 120 -17.55 -7.64 -0.84
C GLU A 120 -17.33 -8.64 -1.97
N VAL A 121 -17.40 -9.94 -1.66
CA VAL A 121 -17.31 -11.02 -2.64
C VAL A 121 -18.49 -10.96 -3.62
N GLY A 122 -18.19 -11.09 -4.91
CA GLY A 122 -19.20 -11.11 -5.96
C GLY A 122 -19.79 -9.74 -6.33
N ARG A 123 -19.34 -8.66 -5.68
CA ARG A 123 -19.65 -7.29 -6.10
C ARG A 123 -18.57 -6.77 -7.07
N PRO A 124 -18.96 -5.97 -8.09
CA PRO A 124 -18.01 -5.19 -8.88
C PRO A 124 -17.20 -4.25 -7.98
N PHE A 125 -15.91 -4.12 -8.25
CA PHE A 125 -14.96 -3.35 -7.42
C PHE A 125 -14.27 -2.22 -8.19
N ASP A 126 -14.72 -1.87 -9.40
CA ASP A 126 -14.12 -0.81 -10.21
C ASP A 126 -14.20 0.55 -9.52
N SER A 127 -15.37 0.90 -8.97
CA SER A 127 -15.55 2.14 -8.21
C SER A 127 -14.67 2.17 -6.96
N LEU A 128 -14.59 1.06 -6.23
CA LEU A 128 -13.75 0.92 -5.04
C LEU A 128 -12.26 1.09 -5.40
N SER A 129 -11.82 0.46 -6.48
CA SER A 129 -10.44 0.56 -6.96
C SER A 129 -10.09 1.99 -7.38
N ASN A 130 -11.01 2.66 -8.08
CA ASN A 130 -10.84 4.06 -8.49
C ASN A 130 -10.77 5.00 -7.28
N GLU A 131 -11.56 4.73 -6.24
CA GLU A 131 -11.51 5.49 -4.98
C GLU A 131 -10.13 5.35 -4.31
N VAL A 132 -9.64 4.10 -4.15
CA VAL A 132 -8.31 3.83 -3.58
C VAL A 132 -7.21 4.51 -4.39
N LEU A 133 -7.25 4.39 -5.73
CA LEU A 133 -6.26 5.01 -6.62
C LEU A 133 -6.33 6.53 -6.57
N THR A 134 -7.53 7.11 -6.43
CA THR A 134 -7.71 8.55 -6.23
C THR A 134 -7.08 8.97 -4.91
N ALA A 135 -7.34 8.25 -3.81
CA ALA A 135 -6.73 8.55 -2.52
C ALA A 135 -5.18 8.48 -2.59
N VAL A 136 -4.64 7.48 -3.28
CA VAL A 136 -3.18 7.38 -3.49
C VAL A 136 -2.66 8.57 -4.31
N ARG A 137 -3.33 8.94 -5.39
CA ARG A 137 -2.91 10.06 -6.24
C ARG A 137 -2.96 11.40 -5.51
N GLU A 138 -4.04 11.66 -4.79
CA GLU A 138 -4.31 12.96 -4.16
C GLU A 138 -3.56 13.14 -2.83
N PHE A 139 -3.37 12.07 -2.05
CA PHE A 139 -2.82 12.17 -0.69
C PHE A 139 -1.48 11.45 -0.52
N ALA A 140 -1.39 10.18 -0.95
CA ALA A 140 -0.17 9.40 -0.74
C ALA A 140 1.01 9.93 -1.56
N LEU A 141 0.80 10.12 -2.87
CA LEU A 141 1.89 10.50 -3.78
C LEU A 141 2.51 11.86 -3.44
N PRO A 142 1.74 12.93 -3.14
CA PRO A 142 2.31 14.20 -2.69
C PRO A 142 3.04 14.09 -1.35
N ALA A 143 2.50 13.33 -0.39
CA ALA A 143 3.14 13.12 0.90
C ALA A 143 4.47 12.36 0.76
N ILE A 144 4.50 11.30 -0.04
CA ILE A 144 5.71 10.53 -0.36
C ILE A 144 6.77 11.45 -0.98
N ARG A 145 6.41 12.22 -2.02
CA ARG A 145 7.35 13.15 -2.67
C ARG A 145 7.91 14.18 -1.69
N THR A 146 7.05 14.79 -0.89
CA THR A 146 7.47 15.77 0.12
C THR A 146 8.47 15.19 1.11
N HIS A 147 8.28 13.95 1.55
CA HIS A 147 9.21 13.29 2.47
C HIS A 147 10.50 12.84 1.78
N MET A 148 10.44 12.40 0.52
CA MET A 148 11.64 12.06 -0.26
C MET A 148 12.54 13.27 -0.54
N ASP A 149 11.96 14.47 -0.65
CA ASP A 149 12.69 15.72 -0.92
C ASP A 149 13.23 16.39 0.36
N ARG A 150 12.76 15.98 1.55
CA ARG A 150 13.07 16.63 2.84
C ARG A 150 14.27 16.01 3.58
N THR A 151 14.89 14.98 3.05
CA THR A 151 15.97 14.21 3.69
C THR A 151 17.18 14.16 2.77
#